data_AF-A0ABD1ZNS0-F1
#
_entry.id   AF-A0ABD1ZNS0-F1
#
_cell.length_a   1.000
_cell.length_b   1.000
_cell.length_c   1.000
_cell.angle_alpha   90.00
_cell.angle_beta   90.00
_cell.angle_gamma   90.00
#
_symmetry.space_group_name_H-M   'P 1'
#
loop_
_entity.id
_entity.type
_entity.pdbx_description
1 polymer ?
#
loop_
_entity_poly.entity_id
_entity_poly.type
_entity_poly.pdbx_seq_one_letter_code
_entity_poly.pdbx_strand_id
1 'polypeptide(L)'
;MMLLRDKDGQEITKESEILDYVYSFYTDLYSQPPVPLAESREQENAPSLIGQLVTAEENRHLREAPGPEELKDTVKNLPLEKSPGEDGLPIEVLRELWEETGTGCLHFVQEAWKNKRIGKYNSGAVIKLIPNNSRKEDLKNWCPLSLLNLGYKLISRILANHLKDIIPKLIDEEKTGFIQGRSITDNIVSLGLCQDLANA
;
A
#
# COMPACT_ATOMS: atom_id res chain seq x y z
N MET A 1 21.39 6.45 23.63
CA MET A 1 21.43 7.74 22.91
C MET A 1 21.43 7.40 21.43
N MET A 2 20.45 7.91 20.66
CA MET A 2 20.38 7.68 19.21
C MET A 2 21.38 8.60 18.51
N LEU A 3 22.08 8.07 17.52
CA LEU A 3 23.07 8.78 16.70
C LEU A 3 22.72 8.55 15.25
N LEU A 4 22.55 9.63 14.48
CA LEU A 4 22.46 9.59 13.02
C LEU A 4 23.67 10.30 12.40
N ARG A 5 23.98 9.98 11.14
CA ARG A 5 24.91 10.73 10.30
C ARG A 5 24.16 11.34 9.14
N ASP A 6 24.42 12.61 8.87
CA ASP A 6 23.88 13.27 7.68
C ASP A 6 24.62 12.84 6.39
N LYS A 7 24.21 13.44 5.27
CA LYS A 7 24.80 13.20 3.94
C LYS A 7 26.27 13.62 3.83
N ASP A 8 26.71 14.54 4.69
CA ASP A 8 28.07 15.08 4.75
C ASP A 8 28.92 14.34 5.81
N GLY A 9 28.35 13.34 6.48
CA GLY A 9 28.98 12.50 7.49
C GLY A 9 28.98 13.10 8.90
N GLN A 10 28.33 14.24 9.12
CA GLN A 10 28.24 14.90 10.42
C GLN A 10 27.30 14.15 11.35
N GLU A 11 27.68 14.10 12.62
CA GLU A 11 26.94 13.38 13.66
C GLU A 11 25.80 14.23 14.20
N ILE A 12 24.59 13.67 14.21
CA ILE A 12 23.39 14.26 14.79
C ILE A 12 23.00 13.43 16.01
N THR A 13 23.07 14.04 17.18
CA THR A 13 22.78 13.38 18.47
C THR A 13 21.63 14.02 19.23
N LYS A 14 21.23 15.25 18.87
CA LYS A 14 20.16 15.98 19.55
C LYS A 14 18.81 15.57 18.98
N GLU A 15 17.86 15.27 19.86
CA GLU A 15 16.54 14.73 19.47
C GLU A 15 15.76 15.64 18.50
N SER A 16 15.75 16.96 18.72
CA SER A 16 15.09 17.90 17.81
C SER A 16 15.69 17.87 16.41
N GLU A 17 17.03 17.84 16.32
CA GLU A 17 17.76 17.82 15.05
C GLU A 17 17.61 16.47 14.33
N ILE A 18 17.53 15.38 15.09
CA ILE A 18 17.22 14.05 14.56
C ILE A 18 15.83 14.06 13.91
N LEU A 19 14.81 14.60 14.57
CA LEU A 19 13.45 14.65 14.02
C LEU A 19 13.37 15.51 12.76
N ASP A 20 14.00 16.69 12.75
CA ASP A 20 14.05 17.57 11.58
C ASP A 20 14.78 16.91 10.41
N TYR A 21 15.90 16.22 10.69
CA TYR A 21 16.66 15.48 9.69
C TYR A 21 15.85 14.30 9.13
N VAL A 22 15.17 13.55 9.99
CA VAL A 22 14.29 12.44 9.58
C VAL A 22 13.15 12.93 8.70
N TYR A 23 12.49 14.02 9.12
CA TYR A 23 11.38 14.60 8.38
C TYR A 23 11.82 15.08 6.99
N SER A 24 12.91 15.84 6.91
CA SER A 24 13.44 16.32 5.63
C SER A 24 13.87 15.17 4.74
N PHE A 25 14.62 14.20 5.27
CA PHE A 25 15.08 13.04 4.50
C PHE A 25 13.95 12.25 3.84
N TYR A 26 12.90 11.89 4.60
CA TYR A 26 11.78 11.13 4.04
C TYR A 26 10.84 11.98 3.18
N THR A 27 10.72 13.28 3.47
CA THR A 27 10.01 14.21 2.59
C THR A 27 10.69 14.26 1.23
N ASP A 28 12.02 14.39 1.19
CA ASP A 28 12.79 14.39 -0.05
C ASP A 28 12.72 13.03 -0.76
N LEU A 29 12.87 11.93 -0.01
CA LEU A 29 12.84 10.56 -0.55
C LEU A 29 11.50 10.21 -1.23
N TYR A 30 10.39 10.66 -0.65
CA TYR A 30 9.04 10.40 -1.17
C TYR A 30 8.47 11.53 -2.02
N SER A 31 9.21 12.63 -2.19
CA SER A 31 8.85 13.67 -3.14
C SER A 31 9.03 13.13 -4.55
N GLN A 32 7.96 13.11 -5.34
CA GLN A 32 8.07 12.77 -6.75
C GLN A 32 8.71 13.95 -7.51
N PRO A 33 9.73 13.72 -8.37
CA PRO A 33 10.07 14.71 -9.36
C PRO A 33 8.83 14.92 -10.27
N PRO A 34 8.57 16.15 -10.76
CA PRO A 34 7.46 16.39 -11.67
C PRO A 34 7.61 15.46 -12.88
N VAL A 35 6.62 14.59 -13.11
CA VAL A 35 6.57 13.79 -14.35
C VAL A 35 6.28 14.78 -15.48
N PRO A 36 7.18 14.98 -16.46
CA PRO A 36 6.90 15.82 -17.60
C PRO A 36 5.72 15.21 -18.37
N LEU A 37 4.59 15.92 -18.40
CA LEU A 37 3.37 15.52 -19.13
C LEU A 37 3.64 15.19 -20.62
N ALA A 38 4.78 15.61 -21.16
CA ALA A 38 5.13 15.49 -22.57
C ALA A 38 5.88 14.20 -22.97
N GLU A 39 6.34 13.35 -22.04
CA GLU A 39 7.19 12.19 -22.38
C GLU A 39 6.57 10.82 -22.09
N SER A 40 5.32 10.75 -21.64
CA SER A 40 4.64 9.46 -21.45
C SER A 40 3.90 9.06 -22.74
N ARG A 41 4.64 8.51 -23.70
CA ARG A 41 4.05 7.78 -24.86
C ARG A 41 3.07 6.66 -24.42
N GLU A 42 3.10 6.27 -23.16
CA GLU A 42 2.19 5.33 -22.51
C GLU A 42 0.79 5.93 -22.20
N GLN A 43 0.65 7.23 -21.98
CA GLN A 43 -0.64 7.84 -21.62
C GLN A 43 -1.63 7.96 -22.78
N GLU A 44 -1.17 8.04 -24.03
CA GLU A 44 -2.07 8.18 -25.19
C GLU A 44 -2.78 6.86 -25.56
N ASN A 45 -2.20 5.69 -25.22
CA ASN A 45 -2.76 4.37 -25.54
C ASN A 45 -3.17 3.53 -24.31
N ALA A 46 -2.74 3.86 -23.08
CA ALA A 46 -3.12 3.10 -21.89
C ALA A 46 -4.65 3.00 -21.69
N PRO A 47 -5.46 4.06 -21.89
CA PRO A 47 -6.91 3.95 -21.71
C PRO A 47 -7.58 2.99 -22.72
N SER A 48 -7.08 2.93 -23.97
CA SER A 48 -7.63 2.06 -25.01
C SER A 48 -7.24 0.59 -24.80
N LEU A 49 -6.00 0.33 -24.36
CA LEU A 49 -5.52 -1.01 -23.98
C LEU A 49 -6.23 -1.55 -22.73
N ILE A 50 -6.38 -0.72 -21.69
CA ILE A 50 -7.13 -1.11 -20.47
C ILE A 50 -8.59 -1.41 -20.82
N GLY A 51 -9.21 -0.62 -21.70
CA GLY A 51 -10.58 -0.85 -22.16
C GLY A 51 -10.77 -2.13 -22.99
N GLN A 52 -9.69 -2.70 -23.55
CA GLN A 52 -9.72 -3.99 -24.24
C GLN A 52 -9.58 -5.19 -23.27
N LEU A 53 -8.86 -5.00 -22.17
CA LEU A 53 -8.54 -6.07 -21.20
C LEU A 53 -9.55 -6.16 -20.05
N VAL A 54 -10.22 -5.05 -19.72
CA VAL A 54 -11.22 -4.96 -18.65
C VAL A 54 -12.60 -4.81 -19.27
N THR A 55 -13.47 -5.77 -18.99
CA THR A 55 -14.86 -5.73 -19.47
C THR A 55 -15.65 -4.61 -18.79
N ALA A 56 -16.76 -4.21 -19.41
CA ALA A 56 -17.66 -3.22 -18.81
C ALA A 56 -18.22 -3.68 -17.46
N GLU A 57 -18.41 -4.98 -17.28
CA GLU A 57 -18.85 -5.62 -16.04
C GLU A 57 -17.81 -5.46 -14.92
N GLU A 58 -16.55 -5.80 -15.20
CA GLU A 58 -15.44 -5.67 -14.24
C GLU A 58 -15.20 -4.22 -13.84
N ASN A 59 -15.24 -3.30 -14.81
CA ASN A 59 -15.10 -1.88 -14.53
C ASN A 59 -16.30 -1.33 -13.72
N ARG A 60 -17.49 -1.92 -13.88
CA ARG A 60 -18.63 -1.56 -13.02
C ARG A 60 -18.40 -2.06 -11.60
N HIS A 61 -18.00 -3.32 -11.43
CA HIS A 61 -17.69 -3.90 -10.13
C HIS A 61 -16.62 -3.10 -9.37
N LEU A 62 -15.53 -2.68 -10.04
CA LEU A 62 -14.48 -1.82 -9.46
C LEU A 62 -14.98 -0.49 -8.88
N ARG A 63 -16.13 0.00 -9.35
CA ARG A 63 -16.71 1.30 -8.97
C ARG A 63 -17.86 1.15 -7.98
N GLU A 64 -18.41 -0.05 -7.85
CA GLU A 64 -19.52 -0.32 -6.95
C GLU A 64 -19.05 -0.22 -5.50
N ALA A 65 -19.90 0.41 -4.68
CA ALA A 65 -19.65 0.44 -3.24
C ALA A 65 -19.94 -0.95 -2.65
N PRO A 66 -19.15 -1.39 -1.67
CA PRO A 66 -19.29 -2.73 -1.11
C PRO A 66 -20.63 -2.89 -0.37
N GLY A 67 -21.16 -4.11 -0.46
CA GLY A 67 -22.36 -4.51 0.26
C GLY A 67 -22.09 -4.91 1.73
N PRO A 68 -23.16 -5.13 2.53
CA PRO A 68 -23.02 -5.59 3.92
C PRO A 68 -22.25 -6.91 4.04
N GLU A 69 -22.56 -7.88 3.18
CA GLU A 69 -21.93 -9.21 3.20
C GLU A 69 -20.45 -9.14 2.84
N GLU A 70 -20.12 -8.36 1.81
CA GLU A 70 -18.73 -8.15 1.39
C GLU A 70 -17.90 -7.46 2.48
N LEU A 71 -18.48 -6.46 3.15
CA LEU A 71 -17.83 -5.79 4.26
C LEU A 71 -17.63 -6.75 5.45
N LYS A 72 -18.64 -7.56 5.78
CA LYS A 72 -18.57 -8.55 6.86
C LYS A 72 -17.48 -9.59 6.57
N ASP A 73 -17.41 -10.09 5.34
CA ASP A 73 -16.35 -11.01 4.92
C ASP A 73 -14.97 -10.37 4.98
N THR A 74 -14.84 -9.12 4.51
CA THR A 74 -13.61 -8.33 4.62
C THR A 74 -13.14 -8.22 6.06
N VAL A 75 -14.04 -7.85 6.98
CA VAL A 75 -13.74 -7.72 8.41
C VAL A 75 -13.26 -9.05 8.98
N LYS A 76 -13.90 -10.17 8.59
CA LYS A 76 -13.55 -11.54 9.01
C LYS A 76 -12.20 -12.03 8.46
N ASN A 77 -11.78 -11.56 7.29
CA ASN A 77 -10.56 -12.02 6.62
C ASN A 77 -9.35 -11.10 6.81
N LEU A 78 -9.53 -9.93 7.44
CA LEU A 78 -8.40 -9.10 7.85
C LEU A 78 -7.50 -9.84 8.86
N PRO A 79 -6.17 -9.62 8.83
CA PRO A 79 -5.28 -10.32 9.73
C PRO A 79 -5.42 -9.78 11.16
N LEU A 80 -5.42 -10.70 12.13
CA LEU A 80 -5.41 -10.41 13.56
C LEU A 80 -4.01 -10.02 14.05
N GLU A 81 -3.95 -9.53 15.29
CA GLU A 81 -2.73 -9.19 16.04
C GLU A 81 -1.87 -8.16 15.32
N LYS A 82 -2.53 -7.22 14.62
CA LYS A 82 -1.88 -6.08 13.97
C LYS A 82 -1.96 -4.84 14.83
N SER A 83 -0.86 -4.09 14.86
CA SER A 83 -0.82 -2.83 15.60
C SER A 83 -1.87 -1.84 15.05
N PRO A 84 -2.64 -1.18 15.93
CA PRO A 84 -3.57 -0.13 15.54
C PRO A 84 -2.82 1.13 15.07
N GLY A 85 -3.54 2.04 14.44
CA GLY A 85 -3.01 3.37 14.11
C GLY A 85 -3.15 4.32 15.30
N GLU A 86 -3.27 5.61 15.01
CA GLU A 86 -3.56 6.66 16.01
C GLU A 86 -4.94 6.49 16.67
N ASP A 87 -5.85 5.77 16.01
CA ASP A 87 -7.17 5.45 16.53
C ASP A 87 -7.16 4.45 17.69
N GLY A 88 -6.07 3.70 17.87
CA GLY A 88 -5.99 2.65 18.88
C GLY A 88 -6.96 1.48 18.64
N LEU A 89 -7.56 1.36 17.45
CA LEU A 89 -8.58 0.36 17.14
C LEU A 89 -7.99 -0.81 16.35
N PRO A 90 -7.79 -1.98 16.98
CA PRO A 90 -7.44 -3.20 16.27
C PRO A 90 -8.70 -3.82 15.62
N ILE A 91 -8.54 -4.74 14.67
CA ILE A 91 -9.68 -5.31 13.92
C ILE A 91 -10.58 -6.18 14.81
N GLU A 92 -10.01 -6.74 15.87
CA GLU A 92 -10.65 -7.56 16.89
C GLU A 92 -11.84 -6.84 17.52
N VAL A 93 -11.68 -5.55 17.82
CA VAL A 93 -12.76 -4.74 18.41
C VAL A 93 -13.96 -4.66 17.46
N LEU A 94 -13.72 -4.46 16.16
CA LEU A 94 -14.79 -4.41 15.16
C LEU A 94 -15.45 -5.78 14.95
N ARG A 95 -14.71 -6.88 15.13
CA ARG A 95 -15.26 -8.25 15.05
C ARG A 95 -16.13 -8.58 16.26
N GLU A 96 -15.64 -8.28 17.45
CA GLU A 96 -16.34 -8.57 18.70
C GLU A 96 -17.63 -7.75 18.83
N LEU A 97 -17.61 -6.49 18.38
CA LEU A 97 -18.74 -5.56 18.45
C LEU A 97 -19.43 -5.39 17.09
N TRP A 98 -19.38 -6.40 16.22
CA TRP A 98 -19.89 -6.29 14.86
C TRP A 98 -21.39 -6.01 14.81
N GLU A 99 -22.17 -6.62 15.70
CA GLU A 99 -23.63 -6.47 15.72
C GLU A 99 -24.03 -5.02 16.06
N GLU A 100 -23.25 -4.33 16.90
CA GLU A 100 -23.48 -2.93 17.28
C GLU A 100 -22.88 -1.94 16.27
N THR A 101 -21.70 -2.25 15.72
CA THR A 101 -20.89 -1.27 14.94
C THR A 101 -20.94 -1.50 13.44
N GLY A 102 -21.37 -2.68 12.96
CA GLY A 102 -21.34 -3.07 11.56
C GLY A 102 -22.14 -2.15 10.65
N THR A 103 -23.32 -1.71 11.08
CA THR A 103 -24.16 -0.74 10.34
C THR A 103 -23.45 0.60 10.18
N GLY A 104 -22.82 1.10 11.24
CA GLY A 104 -22.04 2.35 11.20
C GLY A 104 -20.80 2.22 10.32
N CYS A 105 -20.12 1.08 10.37
CA CYS A 105 -18.99 0.75 9.52
C CYS A 105 -19.38 0.74 8.04
N LEU A 106 -20.50 0.11 7.69
CA LEU A 106 -21.02 0.10 6.33
C LEU A 106 -21.32 1.50 5.82
N HIS A 107 -21.99 2.32 6.62
CA HIS A 107 -22.28 3.70 6.26
C HIS A 107 -20.99 4.50 6.02
N PHE A 108 -19.98 4.36 6.89
CA PHE A 108 -18.67 4.97 6.70
C PHE A 108 -18.02 4.57 5.37
N VAL A 109 -18.02 3.27 5.06
CA VAL A 109 -17.41 2.74 3.84
C VAL A 109 -18.15 3.25 2.59
N GLN A 110 -19.47 3.19 2.57
CA GLN A 110 -20.27 3.67 1.44
C GLN A 110 -20.14 5.18 1.23
N GLU A 111 -20.07 5.95 2.31
CA GLU A 111 -19.83 7.39 2.27
C GLU A 111 -18.44 7.71 1.68
N ALA A 112 -17.42 6.90 1.99
CA ALA A 112 -16.09 7.05 1.40
C ALA A 112 -16.09 6.78 -0.12
N TRP A 113 -16.83 5.76 -0.57
CA TRP A 113 -17.02 5.48 -2.00
C TRP A 113 -17.75 6.61 -2.72
N LYS A 114 -18.89 7.04 -2.17
CA LYS A 114 -19.72 8.13 -2.72
C LYS A 114 -18.91 9.43 -2.88
N ASN A 115 -18.13 9.78 -1.87
CA ASN A 115 -17.34 11.02 -1.86
C ASN A 115 -15.95 10.87 -2.49
N LYS A 116 -15.55 9.65 -2.88
CA LYS A 116 -14.21 9.32 -3.40
C LYS A 116 -13.07 9.80 -2.50
N ARG A 117 -13.29 9.78 -1.18
CA ARG A 117 -12.33 10.26 -0.18
C ARG A 117 -12.58 9.63 1.18
N ILE A 118 -11.51 9.46 1.94
CA ILE A 118 -11.56 9.06 3.34
C ILE A 118 -11.42 10.32 4.21
N GLY A 119 -12.09 10.36 5.37
CA GLY A 119 -11.92 11.46 6.32
C GLY A 119 -10.46 11.63 6.78
N LYS A 120 -10.04 12.87 7.07
CA LYS A 120 -8.64 13.17 7.47
C LYS A 120 -8.17 12.33 8.66
N TYR A 121 -9.02 12.17 9.66
CA TYR A 121 -8.71 11.33 10.82
C TYR A 121 -8.43 9.88 10.41
N ASN A 122 -9.30 9.28 9.60
CA ASN A 122 -9.14 7.89 9.17
C ASN A 122 -7.99 7.67 8.19
N SER A 123 -7.50 8.71 7.52
CA SER A 123 -6.34 8.63 6.62
C SER A 123 -5.00 8.92 7.30
N GLY A 124 -5.02 9.23 8.61
CA GLY A 124 -3.81 9.37 9.42
C GLY A 124 -3.05 8.06 9.59
N ALA A 125 -1.75 8.18 9.83
CA ALA A 125 -0.86 7.05 10.08
C ALA A 125 0.29 7.46 11.01
N VAL A 126 0.63 6.58 11.96
CA VAL A 126 1.88 6.71 12.73
C VAL A 126 2.99 6.05 11.94
N ILE A 127 4.07 6.77 11.64
CA ILE A 127 5.24 6.20 10.97
C ILE A 127 6.26 5.80 12.03
N LYS A 128 6.58 4.50 12.09
CA LYS A 128 7.64 3.97 12.94
C LYS A 128 8.84 3.59 12.09
N LEU A 129 10.00 4.13 12.40
CA LEU A 129 11.24 3.81 11.70
C LEU A 129 11.93 2.63 12.39
N ILE A 130 12.20 1.57 11.62
CA ILE A 130 12.84 0.36 12.12
C ILE A 130 14.22 0.25 11.45
N PRO A 131 15.33 0.32 12.21
CA PRO A 131 16.65 0.13 11.63
C PRO A 131 16.79 -1.30 11.09
N ASN A 132 17.30 -1.45 9.88
CA ASN A 132 17.73 -2.75 9.39
C ASN A 132 19.00 -3.20 10.16
N ASN A 133 19.44 -4.45 9.98
CA ASN A 133 20.60 -5.01 10.70
C ASN A 133 21.96 -4.40 10.31
N SER A 134 22.00 -3.37 9.45
CA SER A 134 23.21 -2.71 9.00
C SER A 134 23.52 -1.45 9.83
N ARG A 135 24.33 -0.53 9.29
CA ARG A 135 24.80 0.69 9.98
C ARG A 135 23.63 1.56 10.39
N LYS A 136 23.30 1.55 11.69
CA LYS A 136 22.14 2.24 12.27
C LYS A 136 22.27 3.76 12.27
N GLU A 137 23.48 4.27 12.04
CA GLU A 137 23.74 5.69 11.95
C GLU A 137 23.25 6.29 10.61
N ASP A 138 23.11 5.48 9.56
CA ASP A 138 22.64 5.94 8.26
C ASP A 138 21.14 5.72 8.13
N LEU A 139 20.38 6.81 7.96
CA LEU A 139 18.92 6.79 7.88
C LEU A 139 18.40 6.04 6.64
N LYS A 140 19.21 5.89 5.58
CA LYS A 140 18.87 5.06 4.40
C LYS A 140 18.67 3.59 4.75
N ASN A 141 19.24 3.17 5.88
CA ASN A 141 19.14 1.80 6.39
C ASN A 141 17.94 1.60 7.32
N TRP A 142 17.05 2.58 7.44
CA TRP A 142 15.85 2.46 8.26
C TRP A 142 14.66 2.20 7.34
N CYS A 143 13.84 1.21 7.71
CA CYS A 143 12.60 0.90 7.01
C CYS A 143 11.45 1.62 7.71
N PRO A 144 10.75 2.55 7.04
CA PRO A 144 9.55 3.15 7.59
C PRO A 144 8.39 2.15 7.56
N LEU A 145 7.72 1.99 8.69
CA LEU A 145 6.52 1.18 8.84
C LEU A 145 5.35 2.09 9.23
N SER A 146 4.35 2.17 8.36
CA SER A 146 3.13 2.95 8.61
C SER A 146 2.10 2.13 9.37
N LEU A 147 1.71 2.60 10.56
CA LEU A 147 0.62 2.08 11.35
C LEU A 147 -0.67 2.83 10.99
N LEU A 148 -1.48 2.18 10.16
CA LEU A 148 -2.69 2.76 9.57
C LEU A 148 -3.90 2.60 10.50
N ASN A 149 -4.79 3.59 10.48
CA ASN A 149 -6.09 3.51 11.16
C ASN A 149 -6.98 2.42 10.54
N LEU A 150 -7.88 1.86 11.35
CA LEU A 150 -8.74 0.75 10.98
C LEU A 150 -9.61 1.07 9.76
N GLY A 151 -10.18 2.27 9.72
CA GLY A 151 -10.96 2.75 8.57
C GLY A 151 -10.17 2.69 7.27
N TYR A 152 -8.90 3.12 7.26
CA TYR A 152 -8.05 3.04 6.07
C TYR A 152 -7.75 1.59 5.66
N LYS A 153 -7.45 0.73 6.64
CA LYS A 153 -7.18 -0.70 6.40
C LYS A 153 -8.37 -1.39 5.74
N LEU A 154 -9.60 -1.07 6.18
CA LEU A 154 -10.84 -1.60 5.60
C LEU A 154 -11.01 -1.17 4.15
N ILE A 155 -11.00 0.14 3.88
CA ILE A 155 -11.17 0.66 2.52
C ILE A 155 -10.11 0.09 1.57
N SER A 156 -8.85 0.10 2.00
CA SER A 156 -7.73 -0.42 1.21
C SER A 156 -7.86 -1.91 0.93
N ARG A 157 -8.35 -2.70 1.89
CA ARG A 157 -8.58 -4.13 1.69
C ARG A 157 -9.70 -4.40 0.69
N ILE A 158 -10.80 -3.66 0.77
CA ILE A 158 -11.93 -3.82 -0.15
C ILE A 158 -11.48 -3.48 -1.58
N LEU A 159 -10.79 -2.34 -1.76
CA LEU A 159 -10.21 -1.97 -3.05
C LEU A 159 -9.24 -3.03 -3.59
N ALA A 160 -8.37 -3.57 -2.72
CA ALA A 160 -7.46 -4.65 -3.10
C ALA A 160 -8.22 -5.92 -3.53
N ASN A 161 -9.32 -6.26 -2.86
CA ASN A 161 -10.16 -7.39 -3.23
C ASN A 161 -10.83 -7.18 -4.60
N HIS A 162 -11.36 -5.99 -4.88
CA HIS A 162 -11.93 -5.67 -6.20
C HIS A 162 -10.90 -5.73 -7.32
N LEU A 163 -9.66 -5.31 -7.05
CA LEU A 163 -8.57 -5.31 -8.03
C LEU A 163 -7.94 -6.68 -8.26
N LYS A 164 -8.08 -7.59 -7.29
CA LYS A 164 -7.38 -8.87 -7.22
C LYS A 164 -7.49 -9.71 -8.50
N ASP A 165 -8.67 -9.76 -9.10
CA ASP A 165 -8.93 -10.58 -10.29
C ASP A 165 -8.61 -9.86 -11.62
N ILE A 166 -8.40 -8.54 -11.56
CA ILE A 166 -8.18 -7.69 -12.74
C ILE A 166 -6.68 -7.43 -12.96
N ILE A 167 -5.93 -7.23 -11.87
CA ILE A 167 -4.49 -6.96 -11.93
C ILE A 167 -3.69 -7.99 -12.76
N PRO A 168 -3.94 -9.32 -12.67
CA PRO A 168 -3.22 -10.29 -13.49
C PRO A 168 -3.39 -10.11 -15.00
N LYS A 169 -4.48 -9.47 -15.45
CA LYS A 169 -4.74 -9.18 -16.87
C LYS A 169 -4.02 -7.93 -17.36
N LEU A 170 -3.71 -7.02 -16.44
CA LEU A 170 -3.12 -5.71 -16.74
C LEU A 170 -1.61 -5.68 -16.60
N ILE A 171 -1.04 -6.64 -15.86
CA ILE A 171 0.39 -6.70 -15.59
C ILE A 171 1.03 -7.87 -16.33
N ASP A 172 2.12 -7.55 -17.02
CA ASP A 172 3.01 -8.50 -17.72
C ASP A 172 3.39 -9.71 -16.83
N GLU A 173 3.47 -10.89 -17.43
CA GLU A 173 3.80 -12.16 -16.77
C GLU A 173 5.13 -12.12 -16.02
N GLU A 174 6.10 -11.34 -16.51
CA GLU A 174 7.41 -11.17 -15.87
C GLU A 174 7.34 -10.51 -14.48
N LYS A 175 6.24 -9.80 -14.17
CA LYS A 175 6.04 -9.25 -12.83
C LYS A 175 5.31 -10.26 -11.97
N THR A 176 6.03 -10.86 -11.04
CA THR A 176 5.53 -11.97 -10.23
C THR A 176 5.25 -11.60 -8.76
N GLY A 177 5.76 -10.46 -8.30
CA GLY A 177 5.57 -9.99 -6.93
C GLY A 177 4.14 -9.54 -6.64
N PHE A 178 3.55 -10.06 -5.56
CA PHE A 178 2.23 -9.64 -5.03
C PHE A 178 1.03 -9.83 -5.98
N ILE A 179 1.16 -10.66 -7.02
CA ILE A 179 0.08 -11.01 -7.94
C ILE A 179 -0.41 -12.42 -7.61
N GLN A 180 -1.73 -12.58 -7.50
CA GLN A 180 -2.31 -13.88 -7.22
C GLN A 180 -1.94 -14.91 -8.30
N GLY A 181 -1.53 -16.10 -7.86
CA GLY A 181 -1.15 -17.19 -8.75
C GLY A 181 0.27 -17.08 -9.32
N ARG A 182 1.03 -16.03 -8.97
CA ARG A 182 2.43 -15.86 -9.33
C ARG A 182 3.32 -15.97 -8.09
N SER A 183 4.54 -16.47 -8.28
CA SER A 183 5.53 -16.64 -7.22
C SER A 183 6.85 -15.98 -7.62
N ILE A 184 7.59 -15.46 -6.63
CA ILE A 184 8.95 -14.95 -6.85
C ILE A 184 9.89 -16.02 -7.41
N THR A 185 9.58 -17.30 -7.19
CA THR A 185 10.31 -18.44 -7.77
C THR A 185 10.21 -18.49 -9.29
N ASP A 186 9.13 -17.97 -9.87
CA ASP A 186 8.92 -17.97 -11.32
C ASP A 186 10.00 -17.10 -12.00
N ASN A 187 10.40 -15.98 -11.37
CA ASN A 187 11.51 -15.16 -11.86
C ASN A 187 12.84 -15.92 -11.87
N ILE A 188 13.09 -16.77 -10.86
CA ILE A 188 14.33 -17.55 -10.77
C ILE A 188 14.40 -18.54 -11.94
N VAL A 189 13.29 -19.20 -12.24
CA VAL A 189 13.20 -20.16 -13.36
C VAL A 189 13.38 -19.43 -14.70
N SER A 190 12.67 -18.32 -14.92
CA SER A 190 12.79 -17.53 -16.15
C SER A 190 14.23 -17.05 -16.37
N LEU A 191 14.91 -16.58 -15.32
CA LEU A 191 16.32 -16.19 -15.40
C LEU A 191 17.24 -17.37 -15.76
N GLY A 192 17.01 -18.55 -15.18
CA GLY A 192 17.76 -19.76 -15.51
C GLY A 192 17.64 -20.15 -16.98
N LEU A 193 16.41 -20.14 -17.53
CA LEU A 193 16.17 -20.44 -18.94
C LEU A 193 16.84 -19.43 -19.88
N CYS A 194 16.81 -18.13 -19.54
CA CYS A 194 17.51 -17.11 -20.31
C CYS A 194 19.04 -17.32 -20.29
N GLN A 195 19.61 -17.75 -19.16
CA GLN A 195 21.03 -18.09 -19.07
C GLN A 195 21.37 -19.30 -19.95
N ASP A 196 20.54 -20.34 -19.94
CA ASP A 196 20.74 -21.53 -20.76
C ASP A 196 20.70 -21.19 -22.26
N LEU A 197 19.76 -20.35 -22.68
CA LEU A 197 19.66 -19.87 -24.06
C LEU A 197 20.83 -18.98 -24.47
N ALA A 198 21.34 -18.14 -23.58
CA ALA A 198 22.48 -17.27 -23.87
C ALA A 198 23.81 -18.03 -23.99
N ASN A 199 23.88 -19.23 -23.38
CA ASN A 199 25.05 -20.11 -23.42
C ASN A 199 24.99 -21.18 -24.51
N ALA A 200 23.92 -21.21 -25.32
CA ALA A 200 23.73 -22.11 -26.45
C ALA A 200 24.18 -21.46 -27.77
#